data_AF-A0A8T5DW47-F1
#
_entry.id   AF-A0A8T5DW47-F1
#
_cell.length_a   1.000
_cell.length_b   1.000
_cell.length_c   1.000
_cell.angle_alpha   90.00
_cell.angle_beta   90.00
_cell.angle_gamma   90.00
#
_symmetry.space_group_name_H-M   'P 1'
#
loop_
_entity.id
_entity.type
_entity.pdbx_description
1 polymer ?
#
loop_
_entity_poly.entity_id
_entity_poly.type
_entity_poly.pdbx_seq_one_letter_code
_entity_poly.pdbx_strand_id
1 'polypeptide(L)'
;MKLSPTYWEAGRAGNDQHITSIGNIGIGTHAGKDQLQELKAKIFKGAGAVELGFMGRGKGVKGQGNTTPGMHGKEEREAMRDLAKVNKVRLSTHASVGAGSWSGFHENKFDENAREQNIFEGKRAIEFAAD
;
A
#
# COMPACT_ATOMS: atom_id res chain seq x y z
N MET A 1 36.98 -7.80 -42.81
CA MET A 1 35.60 -7.52 -43.20
C MET A 1 34.74 -7.72 -41.96
N LYS A 2 34.25 -6.65 -41.30
CA LYS A 2 33.39 -6.78 -40.11
C LYS A 2 31.94 -6.95 -40.59
N LEU A 3 31.33 -8.08 -40.27
CA LEU A 3 29.92 -8.32 -40.57
C LEU A 3 29.08 -7.37 -39.71
N SER A 4 28.18 -6.60 -40.35
CA SER A 4 27.21 -5.76 -39.65
C SER A 4 26.19 -6.66 -38.91
N PRO A 5 25.78 -6.30 -37.69
CA PRO A 5 24.78 -7.07 -36.95
C PRO A 5 23.51 -7.25 -37.76
N THR A 6 22.95 -8.45 -37.77
CA THR A 6 21.70 -8.73 -38.48
C THR A 6 20.53 -7.98 -37.82
N TYR A 7 19.46 -7.70 -38.58
CA TYR A 7 18.24 -7.02 -38.09
C TYR A 7 17.69 -7.60 -36.78
N TRP A 8 17.86 -8.92 -36.58
CA TRP A 8 17.45 -9.65 -35.38
C TRP A 8 18.36 -9.40 -34.16
N GLU A 9 19.64 -9.09 -34.36
CA GLU A 9 20.60 -8.80 -33.29
C GLU A 9 20.50 -7.35 -32.82
N ALA A 10 20.16 -6.42 -33.72
CA ALA A 10 19.92 -5.02 -33.38
C ALA A 10 18.73 -4.83 -32.41
N GLY A 11 17.72 -5.70 -32.49
CA GLY A 11 16.56 -5.67 -31.60
C GLY A 11 16.83 -6.14 -30.16
N ARG A 12 17.89 -6.92 -29.93
CA ARG A 12 18.27 -7.40 -28.59
C ARG A 12 19.18 -6.42 -27.85
N ALA A 13 19.98 -5.65 -28.58
CA ALA A 13 20.93 -4.70 -27.99
C ALA A 13 20.26 -3.50 -27.28
N GLY A 14 18.95 -3.29 -27.48
CA GLY A 14 18.25 -2.09 -27.01
C GLY A 14 17.24 -2.26 -25.86
N ASN A 15 16.85 -3.49 -25.48
CA ASN A 15 15.66 -3.68 -24.63
C ASN A 15 15.78 -4.73 -23.51
N ASP A 16 16.99 -5.18 -23.17
CA ASP A 16 17.21 -6.20 -22.10
C ASP A 16 17.33 -5.59 -20.68
N GLN A 17 16.51 -4.58 -20.37
CA GLN A 17 16.43 -3.98 -19.02
C GLN A 17 15.03 -4.08 -18.38
N HIS A 18 14.08 -4.80 -19.00
CA HIS A 18 12.74 -4.99 -18.44
C HIS A 18 12.48 -6.39 -17.87
N ILE A 19 13.52 -7.07 -17.38
CA ILE A 19 13.30 -7.93 -16.21
C ILE A 19 13.16 -6.96 -15.04
N THR A 20 11.92 -6.55 -14.77
CA THR A 20 11.55 -5.91 -13.50
C THR A 20 12.17 -6.76 -12.40
N SER A 21 13.27 -6.29 -11.79
CA SER A 21 13.97 -7.09 -10.78
C SER A 21 12.95 -7.61 -9.77
N ILE A 22 13.11 -8.83 -9.26
CA ILE A 22 12.13 -9.43 -8.35
C ILE A 22 11.82 -8.48 -7.17
N GLY A 23 12.80 -7.67 -6.74
CA GLY A 23 12.64 -6.63 -5.72
C GLY A 23 11.74 -5.44 -6.09
N ASN A 24 11.38 -5.26 -7.36
CA ASN A 24 10.47 -4.22 -7.83
C ASN A 24 9.02 -4.70 -8.01
N ILE A 25 8.74 -5.99 -7.77
CA ILE A 25 7.39 -6.54 -7.81
C ILE A 25 6.68 -6.20 -6.49
N GLY A 26 5.55 -5.47 -6.60
CA GLY A 26 4.69 -5.10 -5.49
C GLY A 26 3.46 -5.99 -5.35
N ILE A 27 2.99 -6.21 -4.13
CA ILE A 27 1.75 -6.94 -3.85
C ILE A 27 0.93 -6.26 -2.74
N GLY A 28 -0.38 -6.18 -2.93
CA GLY A 28 -1.30 -5.73 -1.88
C GLY A 28 -1.55 -6.82 -0.84
N THR A 29 -1.67 -6.41 0.43
CA THR A 29 -2.26 -7.27 1.46
C THR A 29 -3.75 -7.44 1.21
N HIS A 30 -4.33 -8.52 1.74
CA HIS A 30 -5.77 -8.70 1.62
C HIS A 30 -6.49 -7.67 2.50
N ALA A 31 -7.45 -6.98 1.89
CA ALA A 31 -8.39 -6.12 2.60
C ALA A 31 -9.08 -6.91 3.74
N GLY A 32 -9.15 -6.30 4.91
CA GLY A 32 -9.90 -6.85 6.03
C GLY A 32 -9.24 -8.01 6.78
N LYS A 33 -7.96 -8.28 6.52
CA LYS A 33 -7.15 -9.18 7.36
C LYS A 33 -6.29 -8.38 8.33
N ASP A 34 -5.64 -9.08 9.24
CA ASP A 34 -4.61 -8.47 10.09
C ASP A 34 -3.39 -8.13 9.23
N GLN A 35 -3.04 -6.84 9.19
CA GLN A 35 -2.08 -6.35 8.21
C GLN A 35 -0.63 -6.72 8.56
N LEU A 36 -0.34 -6.95 9.84
CA LEU A 36 0.99 -7.40 10.27
C LEU A 36 1.22 -8.85 9.85
N GLN A 37 0.23 -9.72 10.01
CA GLN A 37 0.32 -11.11 9.55
C GLN A 37 0.38 -11.21 8.02
N GLU A 38 -0.42 -10.40 7.31
CA GLU A 38 -0.35 -10.35 5.85
C GLU A 38 1.01 -9.87 5.37
N LEU A 39 1.57 -8.81 5.96
CA LEU A 39 2.91 -8.33 5.63
C LEU A 39 3.96 -9.45 5.75
N LYS A 40 3.96 -10.19 6.87
CA LYS A 40 4.85 -11.35 7.06
C LYS A 40 4.67 -12.38 5.93
N ALA A 41 3.42 -12.70 5.59
CA ALA A 41 3.12 -13.66 4.53
C ALA A 41 3.59 -13.17 3.14
N LYS A 42 3.48 -11.87 2.84
CA LYS A 42 3.97 -11.31 1.56
C LYS A 42 5.50 -11.28 1.49
N ILE A 43 6.16 -10.89 2.58
CA ILE A 43 7.62 -10.93 2.69
C ILE A 43 8.13 -12.36 2.45
N PHE A 44 7.52 -13.35 3.11
CA PHE A 44 7.91 -14.77 2.95
C PHE A 44 7.73 -15.28 1.51
N LYS A 45 6.77 -14.72 0.76
CA LYS A 45 6.55 -15.00 -0.66
C LYS A 45 7.52 -14.28 -1.60
N GLY A 46 8.47 -13.49 -1.07
CA GLY A 46 9.48 -12.79 -1.84
C GLY A 46 9.03 -11.43 -2.41
N ALA A 47 8.01 -10.80 -1.82
CA ALA A 47 7.58 -9.47 -2.26
C ALA A 47 8.66 -8.41 -1.97
N GLY A 48 9.02 -7.61 -2.98
CA GLY A 48 9.94 -6.48 -2.82
C GLY A 48 9.24 -5.16 -2.43
N ALA A 49 7.94 -5.07 -2.66
CA ALA A 49 7.09 -4.01 -2.14
C ALA A 49 5.74 -4.57 -1.67
N VAL A 50 5.18 -3.99 -0.60
CA VAL A 50 3.90 -4.40 -0.02
C VAL A 50 3.02 -3.17 0.22
N GLU A 51 1.81 -3.21 -0.31
CA GLU A 51 0.77 -2.20 -0.04
C GLU A 51 -0.15 -2.72 1.06
N LEU A 52 -0.22 -1.99 2.18
CA LEU A 52 -1.08 -2.32 3.33
C LEU A 52 -2.50 -1.79 3.10
N GLY A 53 -3.46 -2.69 2.94
CA GLY A 53 -4.86 -2.39 2.64
C GLY A 53 -5.74 -2.16 3.88
N PHE A 54 -6.31 -0.95 3.99
CA PHE A 54 -7.24 -0.55 5.04
C PHE A 54 -8.55 -0.06 4.42
N MET A 55 -9.55 -0.94 4.37
CA MET A 55 -10.84 -0.64 3.75
C MET A 55 -11.83 0.04 4.69
N GLY A 56 -11.50 0.15 5.98
CA GLY A 56 -12.42 0.66 6.96
C GLY A 56 -12.35 2.15 7.24
N ARG A 57 -13.28 2.59 8.09
CA ARG A 57 -13.41 3.96 8.61
C ARG A 57 -13.69 3.96 10.10
N GLY A 58 -13.39 5.08 10.76
CA GLY A 58 -13.61 5.26 12.19
C GLY A 58 -12.81 4.26 13.03
N LYS A 59 -13.45 3.69 14.05
CA LYS A 59 -12.81 2.70 14.95
C LYS A 59 -12.46 1.39 14.26
N GLY A 60 -13.11 1.07 13.14
CA GLY A 60 -12.94 -0.20 12.43
C GLY A 60 -13.37 -1.43 13.24
N VAL A 61 -13.39 -2.59 12.59
CA VAL A 61 -13.70 -3.89 13.21
C VAL A 61 -12.86 -4.99 12.55
N LYS A 62 -11.93 -5.60 13.29
CA LYS A 62 -10.92 -6.55 12.76
C LYS A 62 -11.62 -7.81 12.22
N GLY A 63 -12.66 -8.28 12.91
CA GLY A 63 -13.40 -9.51 12.54
C GLY A 63 -14.36 -9.38 11.34
N GLN A 64 -14.69 -8.17 10.89
CA GLN A 64 -15.61 -7.92 9.77
C GLN A 64 -14.91 -7.40 8.51
N GLY A 65 -13.58 -7.42 8.51
CA GLY A 65 -12.78 -6.92 7.40
C GLY A 65 -12.78 -5.40 7.22
N ASN A 66 -13.26 -4.67 8.22
CA ASN A 66 -13.34 -3.21 8.23
C ASN A 66 -12.12 -2.62 8.96
N THR A 67 -10.91 -2.98 8.53
CA THR A 67 -9.67 -2.59 9.22
C THR A 67 -9.27 -1.15 8.88
N THR A 68 -8.80 -0.40 9.89
CA THR A 68 -8.27 0.96 9.72
C THR A 68 -6.83 1.05 10.24
N PRO A 69 -6.05 2.05 9.80
CA PRO A 69 -4.69 2.24 10.30
C PRO A 69 -4.64 2.43 11.83
N GLY A 70 -5.67 3.07 12.40
CA GLY A 70 -5.77 3.34 13.84
C GLY A 70 -5.95 2.10 14.72
N MET A 71 -6.26 0.95 14.14
CA MET A 71 -6.41 -0.29 14.87
C MET A 71 -5.08 -0.97 15.20
N HIS A 72 -3.98 -0.48 14.63
CA HIS A 72 -2.64 -1.00 14.89
C HIS A 72 -1.96 -0.11 15.92
N GLY A 73 -1.63 -0.72 17.07
CA GLY A 73 -0.93 -0.04 18.16
C GLY A 73 0.51 0.30 17.81
N LYS A 74 1.17 1.08 18.67
CA LYS A 74 2.57 1.50 18.48
C LYS A 74 3.51 0.31 18.21
N GLU A 75 3.43 -0.73 19.03
CA GLU A 75 4.27 -1.93 18.91
C GLU A 75 4.01 -2.70 17.60
N GLU A 76 2.76 -2.81 17.16
CA GLU A 76 2.43 -3.44 15.88
C GLU A 76 3.01 -2.64 14.70
N ARG A 77 2.95 -1.31 14.76
CA ARG A 77 3.53 -0.42 13.74
C ARG A 77 5.05 -0.49 13.71
N GLU A 78 5.70 -0.51 14.88
CA GLU A 78 7.14 -0.73 14.99
C GLU A 78 7.54 -2.09 14.39
N ALA A 79 6.80 -3.16 14.72
CA ALA A 79 7.04 -4.47 14.15
C ALA A 79 6.88 -4.49 12.61
N MET A 80 5.88 -3.79 12.06
CA MET A 80 5.72 -3.66 10.60
C MET A 80 6.94 -2.98 9.96
N ARG A 81 7.43 -1.89 10.55
CA ARG A 81 8.63 -1.20 10.06
C ARG A 81 9.86 -2.05 10.13
N ASP A 82 10.09 -2.71 11.27
CA ASP A 82 11.27 -3.53 11.47
C ASP A 82 11.28 -4.72 10.50
N LEU A 83 10.12 -5.36 10.30
CA LEU A 83 9.97 -6.40 9.28
C LEU A 83 10.31 -5.90 7.88
N ALA A 84 9.77 -4.75 7.49
CA ALA A 84 10.05 -4.17 6.18
C ALA A 84 11.54 -3.79 6.02
N LYS A 85 12.12 -3.15 7.03
CA LYS A 85 13.52 -2.70 7.04
C LYS A 85 14.51 -3.87 6.96
N VAL A 86 14.33 -4.89 7.80
CA VAL A 86 15.20 -6.08 7.82
C VAL A 86 15.14 -6.82 6.49
N ASN A 87 13.97 -6.91 5.87
CA ASN A 87 13.77 -7.61 4.60
C ASN A 87 13.96 -6.73 3.36
N LYS A 88 14.31 -5.44 3.52
CA LYS A 88 14.46 -4.46 2.43
C LYS A 88 13.21 -4.34 1.55
N VAL A 89 12.04 -4.42 2.17
CA VAL A 89 10.74 -4.30 1.50
C VAL A 89 10.21 -2.87 1.61
N ARG A 90 9.72 -2.32 0.51
CA ARG A 90 9.06 -1.00 0.52
C ARG A 90 7.61 -1.14 0.93
N LEU A 91 7.14 -0.29 1.85
CA LEU A 91 5.74 -0.24 2.25
C LEU A 91 5.01 0.94 1.58
N SER A 92 3.74 0.73 1.27
CA SER A 92 2.77 1.79 0.98
C SER A 92 1.48 1.53 1.75
N THR A 93 0.67 2.57 1.91
CA THR A 93 -0.61 2.50 2.65
C THR A 93 -1.75 2.79 1.69
N HIS A 94 -2.68 1.86 1.61
CA HIS A 94 -3.94 2.03 0.89
C HIS A 94 -5.06 2.20 1.92
N ALA A 95 -5.35 3.44 2.27
CA ALA A 95 -6.32 3.79 3.31
C ALA A 95 -7.24 4.92 2.84
N SER A 96 -8.32 5.15 3.60
CA SER A 96 -9.38 6.10 3.28
C SER A 96 -10.19 5.77 2.02
N VAL A 97 -10.20 4.50 1.59
CA VAL A 97 -11.00 4.04 0.43
C VAL A 97 -12.50 4.32 0.60
N GLY A 98 -12.97 4.27 1.85
CA GLY A 98 -14.35 4.59 2.20
C GLY A 98 -14.62 6.07 2.50
N ALA A 99 -13.61 6.95 2.44
CA ALA A 99 -13.82 8.39 2.60
C ALA A 99 -14.49 8.93 1.34
N GLY A 100 -15.65 9.57 1.52
CA GLY A 100 -16.38 10.21 0.42
C GLY A 100 -15.71 11.52 0.00
N SER A 101 -16.53 12.50 -0.36
CA SER A 101 -16.05 13.84 -0.69
C SER A 101 -15.31 14.49 0.49
N TRP A 102 -14.07 14.92 0.28
CA TRP A 102 -13.26 15.63 1.28
C TRP A 102 -13.70 17.09 1.45
N SER A 103 -14.50 17.58 0.51
CA SER A 103 -15.04 18.94 0.55
C SER A 103 -16.24 19.07 1.48
N GLY A 104 -16.83 17.96 1.96
CA GLY A 104 -18.09 17.97 2.71
C GLY A 104 -19.34 18.09 1.84
N PHE A 105 -19.19 18.34 0.55
CA PHE A 105 -20.31 18.36 -0.38
C PHE A 105 -20.64 16.95 -0.87
N HIS A 106 -21.88 16.54 -0.67
CA HIS A 106 -22.44 15.34 -1.28
C HIS A 106 -23.81 15.68 -1.88
N GLU A 107 -24.05 15.20 -3.10
CA GLU A 107 -25.20 15.57 -3.92
C GLU A 107 -25.34 17.10 -4.04
N ASN A 108 -26.24 17.71 -3.26
CA ASN A 108 -26.52 19.15 -3.28
C ASN A 108 -26.49 19.78 -1.87
N LYS A 109 -25.87 19.11 -0.90
CA LYS A 109 -25.81 19.59 0.49
C LYS A 109 -24.39 19.53 1.02
N PHE A 110 -24.07 20.52 1.85
CA PHE A 110 -22.86 20.54 2.65
C PHE A 110 -23.12 19.85 3.99
N ASP A 111 -22.24 18.95 4.38
CA ASP A 111 -22.22 18.29 5.68
C ASP A 111 -20.82 18.45 6.32
N GLU A 112 -20.73 19.34 7.31
CA GLU A 112 -19.48 19.58 8.04
C GLU A 112 -19.02 18.35 8.83
N ASN A 113 -19.93 17.57 9.39
CA ASN A 113 -19.57 16.38 10.15
C ASN A 113 -18.94 15.33 9.24
N ALA A 114 -19.51 15.14 8.04
CA ALA A 114 -18.93 14.23 7.04
C ALA A 114 -17.56 14.73 6.54
N ARG A 115 -17.42 16.05 6.33
CA ARG A 115 -16.13 16.66 5.98
C ARG A 115 -15.07 16.39 7.04
N GLU A 116 -15.38 16.68 8.30
CA GLU A 116 -14.47 16.51 9.42
C GLU A 116 -14.05 15.05 9.59
N GLN A 117 -15.01 14.12 9.48
CA GLN A 117 -14.71 12.69 9.52
C GLN A 117 -13.77 12.25 8.40
N ASN A 118 -14.02 12.68 7.16
CA ASN A 118 -13.15 12.33 6.03
C ASN A 118 -11.74 12.92 6.19
N ILE A 119 -11.61 14.15 6.67
CA ILE A 119 -10.32 14.77 6.99
C ILE A 119 -9.60 13.98 8.10
N PHE A 120 -10.32 13.56 9.14
CA PHE A 120 -9.74 12.78 10.23
C PHE A 120 -9.25 11.40 9.76
N GLU A 121 -9.99 10.73 8.88
CA GLU A 121 -9.53 9.48 8.24
C GLU A 121 -8.27 9.71 7.40
N GLY A 122 -8.24 10.78 6.60
CA GLY A 122 -7.06 11.17 5.82
C GLY A 122 -5.84 11.46 6.71
N LYS A 123 -6.01 12.24 7.77
CA LYS A 123 -4.96 12.54 8.75
C LYS A 123 -4.42 11.26 9.39
N ARG A 124 -5.29 10.34 9.81
CA ARG A 124 -4.89 9.07 10.42
C ARG A 124 -4.10 8.19 9.44
N ALA A 125 -4.49 8.16 8.17
CA ALA A 125 -3.75 7.44 7.13
C ALA A 125 -2.36 8.04 6.91
N ILE A 126 -2.26 9.37 6.88
CA ILE A 126 -0.98 10.09 6.74
C ILE A 126 -0.08 9.81 7.94
N GLU A 127 -0.60 9.93 9.17
CA GLU A 127 0.16 9.65 10.39
C GLU A 127 0.68 8.21 10.41
N PHE A 128 -0.16 7.24 10.05
CA PHE A 128 0.29 5.85 9.92
C PHE A 128 1.38 5.66 8.86
N ALA A 129 1.24 6.30 7.70
CA ALA A 129 2.24 6.20 6.62
C ALA A 129 3.55 6.93 6.94
N ALA A 130 3.50 7.92 7.84
CA ALA A 130 4.66 8.69 8.27
C ALA A 130 5.48 7.98 9.37
N ASP A 131 4.85 7.09 10.15
CA ASP A 131 5.54 6.32 11.20
C ASP A 131 6.56 5.35 10.61
#